data_AF-A0A640QJ04-F1
#
_entry.id   AF-A0A640QJ04-F1
#
_cell.length_a   1.000
_cell.length_b   1.000
_cell.length_c   1.000
_cell.angle_alpha   90.00
_cell.angle_beta   90.00
_cell.angle_gamma   90.00
#
_symmetry.space_group_name_H-M   'P 1'
#
loop_
_entity.id
_entity.type
_entity.pdbx_description
1 polymer ?
#
loop_
_entity_poly.entity_id
_entity_poly.type
_entity_poly.pdbx_seq_one_letter_code
_entity_poly.pdbx_strand_id
1 'polypeptide(L)'
;MKLQDLNHSLTPTALQNLNESIAAQLLLDQEKPSDYAMLRTLLAERDCLIKDHLNSLSVSEKRQFSEKELIVNRLLEELAFKLLESSKEEIIQFVRGKAAVKKYK
;
A
#
# COMPACT_ATOMS: atom_id res chain seq x y z
N MET A 1 -2.38 -3.51 -9.36
CA MET A 1 -3.63 -3.69 -8.59
C MET A 1 -4.65 -2.67 -9.10
N LYS A 2 -5.96 -2.93 -9.04
CA LYS A 2 -6.96 -1.95 -9.48
C LYS A 2 -7.59 -1.29 -8.25
N LEU A 3 -7.97 -0.02 -8.39
CA LEU A 3 -8.65 0.78 -7.37
C LEU A 3 -9.78 0.07 -6.61
N GLN A 4 -10.52 -0.72 -7.39
CA GLN A 4 -11.69 -1.50 -6.99
C GLN A 4 -11.38 -2.59 -5.96
N ASP A 5 -10.11 -2.99 -5.79
CA ASP A 5 -9.69 -3.97 -4.79
C ASP A 5 -9.44 -3.32 -3.42
N LEU A 6 -9.28 -1.99 -3.37
CA LEU A 6 -9.08 -1.21 -2.13
C LEU A 6 -10.39 -0.65 -1.56
N ASN A 7 -11.44 -0.57 -2.38
CA ASN A 7 -12.74 -0.05 -2.01
C ASN A 7 -13.74 -1.19 -1.75
N HIS A 8 -14.51 -1.09 -0.68
CA HIS A 8 -15.64 -1.98 -0.38
C HIS A 8 -16.92 -1.17 -0.16
N SER A 9 -18.07 -1.86 -0.07
CA SER A 9 -19.40 -1.23 0.01
C SER A 9 -19.64 -0.32 1.24
N LEU A 10 -18.70 -0.27 2.18
CA LEU A 10 -18.76 0.55 3.40
C LEU A 10 -17.61 1.56 3.46
N THR A 11 -16.82 1.69 2.38
CA THR A 11 -15.69 2.61 2.36
C THR A 11 -16.19 4.04 2.22
N PRO A 12 -15.93 4.93 3.20
CA PRO A 12 -16.35 6.32 3.13
C PRO A 12 -15.60 7.06 2.00
N THR A 13 -16.22 8.09 1.44
CA THR A 13 -15.68 8.85 0.31
C THR A 13 -14.27 9.42 0.58
N ALA A 14 -14.00 9.83 1.82
CA ALA A 14 -12.67 10.30 2.23
C ALA A 14 -11.60 9.20 2.06
N LEU A 15 -11.94 7.96 2.36
CA LEU A 15 -11.04 6.80 2.25
C LEU A 15 -10.92 6.34 0.79
N GLN A 16 -11.96 6.50 -0.03
CA GLN A 16 -11.90 6.25 -1.48
C GLN A 16 -10.88 7.14 -2.18
N ASN A 17 -10.87 8.45 -1.89
CA ASN A 17 -9.89 9.39 -2.46
C ASN A 17 -8.44 9.03 -2.07
N LEU A 18 -8.27 8.51 -0.85
CA LEU A 18 -6.96 8.09 -0.35
C LEU A 18 -6.50 6.78 -1.00
N ASN A 19 -7.42 5.82 -1.16
CA ASN A 19 -7.19 4.61 -1.92
C ASN A 19 -6.87 4.90 -3.40
N GLU A 20 -7.48 5.93 -3.99
CA GLU A 20 -7.11 6.45 -5.32
C GLU A 20 -5.66 6.89 -5.40
N SER A 21 -5.25 7.70 -4.43
CA SER A 21 -3.88 8.21 -4.34
C SER A 21 -2.87 7.07 -4.14
N ILE A 22 -3.19 6.09 -3.28
CA ILE A 22 -2.35 4.90 -3.05
C ILE A 22 -2.23 4.05 -4.32
N ALA A 23 -3.35 3.76 -4.99
CA ALA A 23 -3.33 2.95 -6.20
C ALA A 23 -2.58 3.64 -7.34
N ALA A 24 -2.75 4.95 -7.50
CA ALA A 24 -1.99 5.74 -8.45
C ALA A 24 -0.49 5.65 -8.14
N GLN A 25 -0.10 5.78 -6.87
CA GLN A 25 1.31 5.70 -6.50
C GLN A 25 1.92 4.32 -6.72
N LEU A 26 1.16 3.25 -6.42
CA LEU A 26 1.57 1.86 -6.71
C LEU A 26 1.65 1.56 -8.22
N LEU A 27 0.85 2.23 -9.05
CA LEU A 27 0.94 2.15 -10.51
C LEU A 27 2.17 2.89 -11.04
N LEU A 28 2.47 4.08 -10.51
CA LEU A 28 3.67 4.84 -10.88
C LEU A 28 4.97 4.12 -10.50
N ASP A 29 4.99 3.34 -9.42
CA ASP A 29 6.15 2.54 -8.99
C ASP A 29 6.59 1.49 -10.04
N GLN A 30 5.69 1.09 -10.96
CA GLN A 30 6.08 0.20 -12.05
C GLN A 30 6.96 0.88 -13.11
N GLU A 31 6.96 2.21 -13.19
CA GLU A 31 7.71 2.97 -14.20
C GLU A 31 8.94 3.68 -13.63
N LYS A 32 8.97 4.01 -12.33
CA LYS A 32 10.14 4.56 -11.63
C LYS A 32 10.16 4.06 -10.19
N PRO A 33 11.34 3.80 -9.60
CA PRO A 33 11.45 3.49 -8.18
C PRO A 33 10.92 4.69 -7.39
N SER A 34 9.68 4.58 -6.92
CA SER A 34 8.98 5.69 -6.30
C SER A 34 9.43 5.81 -4.85
N ASP A 35 9.35 7.02 -4.30
CA ASP A 35 9.65 7.25 -2.90
C ASP A 35 8.64 6.50 -2.02
N TYR A 36 9.04 5.33 -1.51
CA TYR A 36 8.26 4.56 -0.52
C TYR A 36 7.87 5.39 0.70
N ALA A 37 8.53 6.52 0.94
CA ALA A 37 8.17 7.51 1.95
C ALA A 37 6.75 8.06 1.73
N MET A 38 6.37 8.39 0.48
CA MET A 38 5.06 8.93 0.17
C MET A 38 3.96 7.88 0.35
N LEU A 39 4.23 6.65 -0.07
CA LEU A 39 3.34 5.50 0.17
C LEU A 39 3.12 5.26 1.67
N ARG A 40 4.17 5.35 2.50
CA ARG A 40 4.06 5.20 3.96
C ARG A 40 3.21 6.29 4.58
N THR A 41 3.37 7.54 4.16
CA THR A 41 2.53 8.65 4.63
C THR A 41 1.07 8.41 4.30
N LEU A 42 0.77 8.02 3.05
CA LEU A 42 -0.60 7.72 2.62
C LEU A 42 -1.20 6.55 3.40
N LEU A 43 -0.43 5.48 3.68
CA LEU A 43 -0.91 4.38 4.52
C LEU A 43 -1.18 4.83 5.97
N ALA A 44 -0.37 5.72 6.53
CA ALA A 44 -0.58 6.25 7.86
C ALA A 44 -1.83 7.15 7.93
N GLU A 45 -2.06 8.00 6.93
CA GLU A 45 -3.28 8.79 6.83
C GLU A 45 -4.52 7.91 6.66
N ARG A 46 -4.42 6.83 5.87
CA ARG A 46 -5.47 5.81 5.73
C ARG A 46 -5.81 5.17 7.07
N ASP A 47 -4.82 4.74 7.83
CA ASP A 47 -5.01 4.14 9.16
C ASP A 47 -5.68 5.11 10.14
N CYS A 48 -5.30 6.39 10.10
CA CYS A 48 -5.94 7.43 10.91
C CYS A 48 -7.42 7.61 10.54
N LEU A 49 -7.74 7.74 9.25
CA LEU A 49 -9.12 7.86 8.79
C LEU A 49 -9.98 6.64 9.12
N ILE A 50 -9.41 5.43 9.03
CA ILE A 50 -10.09 4.20 9.45
C ILE A 50 -10.44 4.26 10.93
N LYS A 51 -9.49 4.66 11.78
CA LYS A 51 -9.70 4.78 13.22
C LYS A 51 -10.75 5.85 13.56
N ASP A 52 -10.69 7.01 12.92
CA ASP A 52 -11.69 8.07 13.06
C ASP A 52 -13.08 7.60 12.63
N HIS A 53 -13.17 6.94 11.46
CA HIS A 53 -14.43 6.40 10.96
C HIS A 53 -14.98 5.32 11.89
N LEU A 54 -14.13 4.38 12.33
CA LEU A 54 -14.49 3.38 13.33
C LEU A 54 -14.93 4.03 14.64
N ASN A 55 -14.34 5.14 15.08
CA ASN A 55 -14.79 5.84 16.29
C ASN A 55 -16.17 6.47 16.13
N SER A 56 -16.50 6.94 14.92
CA SER A 56 -17.81 7.54 14.61
C SER A 56 -18.96 6.53 14.47
N LEU A 57 -18.66 5.25 14.20
CA LEU A 57 -19.66 4.20 13.92
C LEU A 57 -20.19 3.53 15.20
N SER A 58 -21.39 2.94 15.10
CA SER A 58 -21.95 2.09 16.16
C SER A 58 -21.24 0.72 16.22
N VAL A 59 -21.32 0.00 17.35
CA VAL A 59 -20.64 -1.30 17.54
C VAL A 59 -20.98 -2.33 16.44
N SER A 60 -22.22 -2.33 15.95
CA SER A 60 -22.66 -3.22 14.86
C SER A 60 -22.02 -2.84 13.53
N GLU A 61 -22.01 -1.55 13.19
CA GLU A 61 -21.43 -1.07 11.94
C GLU A 61 -19.90 -1.17 11.96
N LYS A 62 -19.25 -0.90 13.12
CA LYS A 62 -17.82 -1.13 13.31
C LYS A 62 -17.44 -2.55 12.95
N ARG A 63 -18.21 -3.54 13.40
CA ARG A 63 -17.92 -4.95 13.13
C ARG A 63 -18.01 -5.26 11.64
N GLN A 64 -19.08 -4.82 10.97
CA GLN A 64 -19.26 -5.03 9.53
C GLN A 64 -18.22 -4.29 8.68
N PHE A 65 -17.84 -3.08 9.08
CA PHE A 65 -16.78 -2.31 8.44
C PHE A 65 -15.44 -3.02 8.63
N SER A 66 -15.09 -3.40 9.87
CA SER A 66 -13.82 -4.05 10.21
C SER A 66 -13.63 -5.37 9.48
N GLU A 67 -14.68 -6.18 9.32
CA GLU A 67 -14.59 -7.46 8.58
C GLU A 67 -14.25 -7.24 7.11
N LYS A 68 -14.83 -6.22 6.46
CA LYS A 68 -14.51 -5.89 5.06
C LYS A 68 -13.14 -5.22 4.93
N GLU A 69 -12.83 -4.30 5.84
CA GLU A 69 -11.57 -3.57 5.87
C GLU A 69 -10.38 -4.49 6.16
N LEU A 70 -10.56 -5.54 6.97
CA LEU A 70 -9.53 -6.54 7.24
C LEU A 70 -9.09 -7.28 5.97
N ILE A 71 -10.03 -7.56 5.06
CA ILE A 71 -9.72 -8.21 3.77
C ILE A 71 -8.85 -7.28 2.93
N VAL A 72 -9.21 -6.00 2.86
CA VAL A 72 -8.43 -4.99 2.13
C VAL A 72 -7.05 -4.80 2.76
N ASN A 73 -6.97 -4.74 4.08
CA ASN A 73 -5.69 -4.63 4.80
C ASN A 73 -4.77 -5.82 4.52
N ARG A 74 -5.29 -7.05 4.50
CA ARG A 74 -4.49 -8.23 4.14
C ARG A 74 -3.95 -8.15 2.72
N LEU A 75 -4.77 -7.70 1.76
CA LEU A 75 -4.32 -7.50 0.38
C LEU A 75 -3.23 -6.43 0.27
N LEU A 76 -3.39 -5.33 1.00
CA LEU A 76 -2.37 -4.27 1.11
C LEU A 76 -1.08 -4.78 1.75
N GLU A 77 -1.17 -5.62 2.78
CA GLU A 77 -0.04 -6.20 3.48
C GLU A 77 0.74 -7.18 2.59
N GLU A 78 0.03 -8.06 1.86
CA GLU A 78 0.65 -8.93 0.85
C GLU A 78 1.34 -8.12 -0.25
N LEU A 79 0.74 -7.01 -0.68
CA LEU A 79 1.35 -6.12 -1.68
C LEU A 79 2.58 -5.42 -1.12
N ALA A 80 2.51 -4.86 0.08
CA ALA A 80 3.67 -4.24 0.73
C ALA A 80 4.81 -5.24 0.91
N PHE A 81 4.47 -6.51 1.21
CA PHE A 81 5.45 -7.59 1.29
C PHE A 81 6.08 -7.89 -0.07
N LYS A 82 5.28 -8.04 -1.14
CA LYS A 82 5.77 -8.25 -2.51
C LYS A 82 6.63 -7.08 -3.01
N LEU A 83 6.21 -5.85 -2.72
CA LEU A 83 6.96 -4.62 -3.05
C LEU A 83 8.33 -4.65 -2.38
N LEU A 84 8.38 -4.99 -1.09
CA LEU A 84 9.61 -5.08 -0.30
C LEU A 84 10.52 -6.23 -0.77
N GLU A 85 9.93 -7.36 -1.17
CA GLU A 85 10.65 -8.49 -1.77
C GLU A 85 11.26 -8.09 -3.11
N SER A 86 10.52 -7.42 -3.99
CA SER A 86 11.05 -6.88 -5.25
C SER A 86 12.16 -5.86 -5.04
N SER A 87 12.04 -4.95 -4.05
CA SER A 87 13.11 -4.00 -3.74
C SER A 87 14.37 -4.71 -3.22
N LYS A 88 14.22 -5.79 -2.43
CA LYS A 88 15.35 -6.59 -1.97
C LYS A 88 16.05 -7.29 -3.13
N GLU A 89 15.30 -7.88 -4.05
CA GLU A 89 15.87 -8.51 -5.25
C GLU A 89 16.61 -7.49 -6.12
N GLU A 90 16.04 -6.30 -6.34
CA GLU A 90 16.69 -5.23 -7.09
C GLU A 90 17.99 -4.77 -6.44
N ILE A 91 18.02 -4.61 -5.11
CA ILE A 91 19.26 -4.25 -4.40
C ILE A 91 20.30 -5.37 -4.54
N ILE A 92 19.90 -6.64 -4.43
CA ILE A 92 20.81 -7.78 -4.60
C ILE A 92 21.38 -7.82 -6.03
N GLN A 93 20.55 -7.61 -7.05
CA GLN A 93 20.98 -7.55 -8.46
C GLN A 93 21.88 -6.34 -8.72
N PHE A 94 21.56 -5.18 -8.15
CA PHE A 94 22.37 -3.96 -8.25
C PHE A 94 23.74 -4.13 -7.57
N VAL A 95 23.79 -4.73 -6.38
CA VAL A 95 25.05 -5.02 -5.68
C VAL A 95 25.89 -6.04 -6.45
N ARG A 96 25.27 -7.08 -7.02
CA ARG A 96 25.96 -8.04 -7.90
C ARG A 96 26.46 -7.41 -9.18
N GLY A 97 25.66 -6.55 -9.83
CA GLY A 97 26.06 -5.78 -11.00
C GLY A 97 27.22 -4.84 -10.70
N LYS A 98 27.19 -4.14 -9.55
CA LYS A 98 28.26 -3.27 -9.09
C LYS A 98 29.54 -4.05 -8.73
N ALA A 99 29.41 -5.27 -8.20
CA ALA A 99 30.54 -6.18 -7.97
C ALA A 99 31.13 -6.73 -9.28
N ALA A 100 30.30 -7.03 -10.29
CA ALA A 100 30.73 -7.49 -11.61
C ALA A 100 31.49 -6.40 -12.38
N VAL A 101 31.02 -5.14 -12.35
CA VAL A 101 31.72 -3.99 -12.97
C VAL A 101 33.08 -3.75 -12.31
N LYS A 102 33.25 -4.08 -11.02
CA LYS A 102 34.54 -3.97 -10.32
C LYS A 102 35.56 -5.03 -10.72
N LYS A 103 35.17 -6.14 -11.37
CA LYS A 103 36.08 -7.19 -11.85
C LYS A 103 36.69 -6.91 -13.23
N TYR A 104 36.23 -5.87 -13.92
CA TYR A 104 36.75 -5.45 -15.23
C TYR A 104 37.62 -4.18 -15.16
N LYS A 105 38.04 -3.77 -13.95
CA LYS A 105 39.02 -2.70 -13.75
C LYS A 105 40.36 -3.27 -13.33
#